data_AF-A0A034WAW1-F1
#
_entry.id   AF-A0A034WAW1-F1
#
_cell.length_a   1.000
_cell.length_b   1.000
_cell.length_c   1.000
_cell.angle_alpha   90.00
_cell.angle_beta   90.00
_cell.angle_gamma   90.00
#
_symmetry.space_group_name_H-M   'P 1'
#
loop_
_entity.id
_entity.type
_entity.pdbx_description
1 polymer ?
#
loop_
_entity_poly.entity_id
_entity_poly.type
_entity_poly.pdbx_seq_one_letter_code
_entity_poly.pdbx_strand_id
1 'polypeptide(L)'
;KAKYLYQSCINTNLLQKRGIKPLLNLIDSLGGWPVLNPNWNSQTFDWLNLTAQLRRYNNDILIVEWVGPDIKNSDENVIQFDQTSLGLPTREYYLQDMNSRYLRAYQLFMSEIMQKLGASRDRAIKTAADVVVFETQLASITAPAEQRLNVTKLYNRMTLKHLHEAVPEINWLRYLSILQNRNVRDTEQVVIYALDYMNDLVRLIRTTEPTTVSNYLLWRFVRHRINNVDDRFEDTKQKFYHSLFGREESPQRWKVCIAQVNTNMGMALGSMFVRRYFDENSKRDTLKMTHELQQAFREILKNTD
;
A
#
# COMPACT_ATOMS: atom_id res chain seq x y z
N LYS A 1 -25.42 -1.51 1.58
CA LYS A 1 -24.06 -0.93 1.56
C LYS A 1 -23.27 -1.33 0.31
N ALA A 2 -22.99 -2.62 0.04
CA ALA A 2 -22.26 -3.05 -1.17
C ALA A 2 -22.86 -2.53 -2.50
N LYS A 3 -24.18 -2.62 -2.68
CA LYS A 3 -24.88 -2.05 -3.85
C LYS A 3 -24.69 -0.54 -3.99
N TYR A 4 -24.73 0.21 -2.88
CA TYR A 4 -24.50 1.66 -2.89
C TYR A 4 -23.06 2.01 -3.25
N LEU A 5 -22.08 1.23 -2.75
CA LEU A 5 -20.67 1.40 -3.14
C LEU A 5 -20.50 1.19 -4.65
N TYR A 6 -21.08 0.11 -5.20
CA TYR A 6 -21.09 -0.14 -6.64
C TYR A 6 -21.73 1.02 -7.44
N GLN A 7 -22.93 1.45 -7.04
CA GLN A 7 -23.64 2.57 -7.68
C GLN A 7 -22.86 3.87 -7.61
N SER A 8 -22.12 4.12 -6.53
CA SER A 8 -21.26 5.31 -6.40
C SER A 8 -20.08 5.28 -7.37
N CYS A 9 -19.49 4.11 -7.60
CA CYS A 9 -18.35 3.94 -8.50
C CYS A 9 -18.74 4.07 -9.99
N ILE A 10 -19.93 3.57 -10.36
CA ILE A 10 -20.39 3.59 -11.75
C ILE A 10 -20.91 4.97 -12.19
N ASN A 11 -21.23 5.87 -11.24
CA ASN A 11 -21.80 7.19 -11.53
C ASN A 11 -20.73 8.19 -12.02
N THR A 12 -20.39 8.09 -13.31
CA THR A 12 -19.42 8.97 -13.98
C THR A 12 -19.83 10.43 -13.98
N ASN A 13 -21.13 10.74 -14.14
CA ASN A 13 -21.63 12.11 -14.14
C ASN A 13 -21.29 12.84 -12.83
N LEU A 14 -21.46 12.16 -11.69
CA LEU A 14 -21.12 12.74 -10.39
C LEU A 14 -19.60 12.90 -10.21
N LEU A 15 -18.81 11.96 -10.71
CA LEU A 15 -17.35 12.03 -10.64
C LEU A 15 -16.81 13.17 -11.50
N GLN A 16 -17.32 13.33 -12.72
CA GLN A 16 -16.99 14.45 -13.60
C GLN A 16 -17.37 15.80 -12.97
N LYS A 17 -18.57 15.89 -12.37
CA LYS A 17 -19.03 17.10 -11.68
C LYS A 17 -18.11 17.50 -10.52
N ARG A 18 -17.58 16.52 -9.77
CA ARG A 18 -16.69 16.77 -8.63
C ARG A 18 -15.23 16.98 -9.05
N GLY A 19 -14.81 16.33 -10.14
CA GLY A 19 -13.44 16.32 -10.63
C GLY A 19 -12.44 15.94 -9.54
N ILE A 20 -11.33 16.68 -9.49
CA ILE A 20 -10.24 16.48 -8.52
C ILE A 20 -10.42 17.23 -7.21
N LYS A 21 -11.47 18.03 -7.05
CA LYS A 21 -11.65 18.88 -5.86
C LYS A 21 -11.65 18.08 -4.54
N PRO A 22 -12.31 16.91 -4.43
CA PRO A 22 -12.24 16.09 -3.22
C PRO A 22 -10.81 15.61 -2.90
N LEU A 23 -10.02 15.31 -3.92
CA LEU A 23 -8.63 14.88 -3.76
C LEU A 23 -7.74 16.04 -3.31
N LEU A 24 -7.88 17.22 -3.91
CA LEU A 24 -7.11 18.41 -3.51
C LEU A 24 -7.43 18.82 -2.07
N ASN A 25 -8.70 18.86 -1.69
CA ASN A 25 -9.10 19.15 -0.30
C ASN A 25 -8.47 18.16 0.70
N LEU A 26 -8.39 16.88 0.31
CA LEU A 26 -7.78 15.85 1.14
C LEU A 26 -6.27 16.04 1.26
N ILE A 27 -5.59 16.35 0.15
CA ILE A 27 -4.16 16.70 0.14
C ILE A 27 -3.91 17.90 1.05
N ASP A 28 -4.72 18.95 0.98
CA ASP A 28 -4.58 20.13 1.81
C ASP A 28 -4.75 19.80 3.31
N SER A 29 -5.72 18.95 3.65
CA SER A 29 -5.92 18.49 5.04
C SER A 29 -4.76 17.65 5.59
N LEU A 30 -3.92 17.09 4.70
CA LEU A 30 -2.72 16.32 5.04
C LEU A 30 -1.45 17.19 5.07
N GLY A 31 -1.58 18.52 5.02
CA GLY A 31 -0.45 19.45 5.05
C GLY A 31 0.01 19.94 3.67
N GLY A 32 -0.73 19.62 2.61
CA GLY A 32 -0.47 20.08 1.24
C GLY A 32 0.66 19.31 0.54
N TRP A 33 0.67 19.36 -0.80
CA TRP A 33 1.68 18.68 -1.62
C TRP A 33 2.72 19.67 -2.16
N PRO A 34 4.00 19.58 -1.77
CA PRO A 34 5.02 20.56 -2.18
C PRO A 34 5.12 20.78 -3.71
N VAL A 35 4.92 19.75 -4.53
CA VAL A 35 4.93 19.91 -5.99
C VAL A 35 3.83 20.85 -6.51
N LEU A 36 2.72 20.97 -5.78
CA LEU A 36 1.60 21.86 -6.12
C LEU A 36 1.80 23.27 -5.53
N ASN A 37 2.46 23.40 -4.39
CA ASN A 37 2.64 24.67 -3.68
C ASN A 37 4.13 25.05 -3.49
N PRO A 38 4.65 26.08 -4.21
CA PRO A 38 6.03 26.54 -4.05
C PRO A 38 6.37 27.07 -2.66
N ASN A 39 5.37 27.56 -1.92
CA ASN A 39 5.52 28.15 -0.59
C ASN A 39 5.31 27.12 0.52
N TRP A 40 5.37 25.82 0.20
CA TRP A 40 5.22 24.76 1.19
C TRP A 40 6.35 24.81 2.22
N ASN A 41 5.99 24.81 3.51
CA ASN A 41 6.96 24.98 4.60
C ASN A 41 7.57 23.64 5.03
N SER A 42 8.83 23.43 4.68
CA SER A 42 9.59 22.23 5.05
C SER A 42 9.91 22.15 6.55
N GLN A 43 9.94 23.26 7.27
CA GLN A 43 10.30 23.28 8.70
C GLN A 43 9.21 22.66 9.59
N THR A 44 7.95 22.68 9.14
CA THR A 44 6.83 22.07 9.85
C THR A 44 6.55 20.64 9.41
N PHE A 45 7.38 20.08 8.52
CA PHE A 45 7.15 18.75 7.98
C PHE A 45 7.41 17.66 9.02
N ASP A 46 6.39 16.85 9.24
CA ASP A 46 6.44 15.71 10.14
C ASP A 46 6.07 14.44 9.36
N TRP A 47 7.10 13.75 8.88
CA TRP A 47 6.92 12.54 8.07
C TRP A 47 6.17 11.45 8.84
N LEU A 48 6.41 11.32 10.15
CA LEU A 48 5.81 10.27 10.97
C LEU A 48 4.31 10.51 11.13
N ASN A 49 3.91 11.76 11.40
CA ASN A 49 2.51 12.15 11.45
C ASN A 49 1.82 11.93 10.10
N LEU A 50 2.44 12.35 8.99
CA LEU A 50 1.86 12.15 7.67
C LEU A 50 1.71 10.66 7.35
N THR A 51 2.74 9.84 7.57
CA THR A 51 2.67 8.38 7.38
C THR A 51 1.55 7.75 8.20
N ALA A 52 1.41 8.12 9.48
CA ALA A 52 0.31 7.64 10.31
C ALA A 52 -1.07 8.08 9.78
N GLN A 53 -1.23 9.34 9.38
CA GLN A 53 -2.48 9.82 8.79
C GLN A 53 -2.83 9.08 7.49
N LEU A 54 -1.86 8.84 6.62
CA LEU A 54 -2.04 8.10 5.36
C LEU A 54 -2.47 6.65 5.61
N ARG A 55 -1.90 6.01 6.63
CA ARG A 55 -2.29 4.67 7.04
C ARG A 55 -3.74 4.58 7.51
N ARG A 56 -4.31 5.63 8.14
CA ARG A 56 -5.75 5.70 8.48
C ARG A 56 -6.65 5.68 7.25
N TYR A 57 -6.12 6.02 6.08
CA TYR A 57 -6.80 5.87 4.81
C TYR A 57 -6.52 4.51 4.13
N ASN A 58 -6.00 3.51 4.85
CA ASN A 58 -5.59 2.21 4.31
C ASN A 58 -4.52 2.33 3.21
N ASN A 59 -3.53 3.19 3.42
CA ASN A 59 -2.38 3.29 2.53
C ASN A 59 -1.08 3.29 3.34
N ASP A 60 -0.51 2.10 3.48
CA ASP A 60 0.80 1.88 4.09
C ASP A 60 1.92 2.41 3.20
N ILE A 61 2.70 3.38 3.69
CA ILE A 61 3.83 3.95 2.98
C ILE A 61 4.99 4.11 3.97
N LEU A 62 6.19 3.66 3.61
CA LEU A 62 7.39 3.58 4.48
C LEU A 62 7.26 2.52 5.59
N ILE A 63 6.16 2.52 6.34
CA ILE A 63 5.91 1.56 7.42
C ILE A 63 4.60 0.83 7.11
N VAL A 64 4.65 -0.49 6.98
CA VAL A 64 3.45 -1.32 6.92
C VAL A 64 3.03 -1.66 8.34
N GLU A 65 1.75 -1.43 8.65
CA GLU A 65 1.19 -1.76 9.96
C GLU A 65 -0.15 -2.47 9.78
N TRP A 66 -0.35 -3.57 10.51
CA TRP A 66 -1.65 -4.23 10.59
C TRP A 66 -1.82 -4.95 11.92
N VAL A 67 -3.07 -5.31 12.22
CA VAL A 67 -3.40 -6.20 13.33
C VAL A 67 -3.84 -7.54 12.74
N GLY A 68 -3.25 -8.63 13.23
CA GLY A 68 -3.59 -9.98 12.80
C GLY A 68 -3.13 -11.03 13.82
N PRO A 69 -3.45 -12.31 13.57
CA PRO A 69 -3.08 -13.40 14.47
C PRO A 69 -1.58 -13.46 14.69
N ASP A 70 -1.15 -13.74 15.92
CA ASP A 70 0.26 -14.02 16.21
C ASP A 70 0.61 -15.41 15.64
N ILE A 71 1.64 -15.48 14.80
CA ILE A 71 2.08 -16.74 14.18
C ILE A 71 2.55 -17.79 15.20
N LYS A 72 2.95 -17.35 16.41
CA LYS A 72 3.32 -18.24 17.51
C LYS A 72 2.17 -18.52 18.49
N ASN A 73 1.11 -17.72 18.45
CA ASN A 73 -0.09 -17.91 19.26
C ASN A 73 -1.33 -17.44 18.47
N SER A 74 -1.94 -18.35 17.71
CA SER A 74 -3.06 -18.01 16.82
C SER A 74 -4.34 -17.57 17.54
N ASP A 75 -4.41 -17.74 18.86
CA ASP A 75 -5.56 -17.32 19.68
C ASP A 75 -5.53 -15.82 20.03
N GLU A 76 -4.40 -15.16 19.81
CA GLU A 76 -4.20 -13.74 20.08
C GLU A 76 -3.96 -12.95 18.78
N ASN A 77 -4.44 -11.71 18.76
CA ASN A 77 -4.04 -10.74 17.74
C ASN A 77 -2.94 -9.84 18.29
N VAL A 78 -2.01 -9.47 17.43
CA VAL A 78 -0.89 -8.58 17.77
C VAL A 78 -0.74 -7.52 16.68
N ILE A 79 -0.22 -6.34 17.05
CA ILE A 79 0.16 -5.29 16.10
C ILE A 79 1.46 -5.75 15.41
N GLN A 80 1.48 -5.65 14.09
CA GLN A 80 2.56 -6.16 13.25
C GLN A 80 3.11 -5.03 12.38
N PHE A 81 4.43 -4.96 12.28
CA PHE A 81 5.16 -3.99 11.45
C PHE A 81 6.03 -4.69 10.42
N ASP A 82 6.09 -4.12 9.22
CA ASP A 82 6.93 -4.63 8.15
C ASP A 82 7.44 -3.52 7.21
N GLN A 83 8.37 -3.90 6.33
CA GLN A 83 8.88 -3.05 5.26
C GLN A 83 7.77 -2.63 4.28
N THR A 84 7.90 -1.45 3.69
CA THR A 84 6.94 -0.91 2.72
C THR A 84 6.86 -1.71 1.42
N SER A 85 5.71 -1.63 0.77
CA SER A 85 5.61 -1.87 -0.68
C SER A 85 6.16 -0.70 -1.47
N LEU A 86 6.60 -0.94 -2.71
CA LEU A 86 7.11 0.07 -3.64
C LEU A 86 6.04 0.46 -4.68
N GLY A 87 6.32 1.52 -5.43
CA GLY A 87 5.47 2.02 -6.51
C GLY A 87 5.43 1.06 -7.70
N LEU A 88 6.57 0.48 -8.04
CA LEU A 88 6.72 -0.63 -8.98
C LEU A 88 6.62 -1.98 -8.25
N PRO A 89 6.32 -3.07 -8.99
CA PRO A 89 5.94 -4.35 -8.37
C PRO A 89 6.99 -4.95 -7.42
N THR A 90 8.28 -4.80 -7.73
CA THR A 90 9.36 -5.40 -6.94
C THR A 90 10.57 -4.45 -6.88
N ARG A 91 11.52 -4.73 -5.97
CA ARG A 91 12.74 -3.92 -5.84
C ARG A 91 13.64 -4.02 -7.09
N GLU A 92 13.60 -5.14 -7.80
CA GLU A 92 14.42 -5.42 -8.98
C GLU A 92 14.11 -4.45 -10.13
N TYR A 93 12.89 -3.91 -10.20
CA TYR A 93 12.52 -2.85 -11.14
C TYR A 93 13.38 -1.58 -10.97
N TYR A 94 13.87 -1.33 -9.75
CA TYR A 94 14.69 -0.16 -9.42
C TYR A 94 16.18 -0.43 -9.50
N LEU A 95 16.60 -1.66 -9.20
CA LEU A 95 18.01 -1.99 -9.00
C LEU A 95 18.69 -2.64 -10.21
N GLN A 96 17.93 -3.09 -11.20
CA GLN A 96 18.48 -3.72 -12.41
C GLN A 96 18.42 -2.77 -13.60
N ASP A 97 19.57 -2.54 -14.25
CA ASP A 97 19.67 -1.60 -15.38
C ASP A 97 18.76 -1.95 -16.57
N MET A 98 18.50 -3.24 -16.78
CA MET A 98 17.57 -3.71 -17.82
C MET A 98 16.14 -3.17 -17.63
N ASN A 99 15.79 -2.76 -16.42
CA ASN A 99 14.48 -2.22 -16.07
C ASN A 99 14.39 -0.69 -16.20
N SER A 100 15.46 -0.02 -16.66
CA SER A 100 15.50 1.44 -16.85
C SER A 100 14.33 2.00 -17.68
N ARG A 101 13.83 1.24 -18.67
CA ARG A 101 12.63 1.61 -19.44
C ARG A 101 11.37 1.76 -18.55
N TYR A 102 11.21 0.90 -17.56
CA TYR A 102 10.07 0.92 -16.64
C TYR A 102 10.19 2.07 -15.65
N LEU A 103 11.41 2.36 -15.16
CA LEU A 103 11.67 3.53 -14.32
C LEU A 103 11.36 4.83 -15.06
N ARG A 104 11.76 4.94 -16.33
CA ARG A 104 11.44 6.10 -17.17
C ARG A 104 9.92 6.23 -17.38
N ALA A 105 9.23 5.13 -17.66
CA ALA A 105 7.77 5.14 -17.76
C ALA A 105 7.10 5.56 -16.43
N TYR A 106 7.64 5.13 -15.30
CA TYR A 106 7.14 5.48 -13.98
C TYR A 106 7.36 6.96 -13.64
N GLN A 107 8.53 7.51 -13.96
CA GLN A 107 8.82 8.94 -13.81
C GLN A 107 7.90 9.79 -14.69
N LEU A 108 7.70 9.40 -15.95
CA LEU A 108 6.78 10.08 -16.86
C LEU A 108 5.35 10.06 -16.32
N PHE A 109 4.87 8.88 -15.90
CA PHE A 109 3.56 8.70 -15.27
C PHE A 109 3.37 9.66 -14.09
N MET A 110 4.34 9.70 -13.17
CA MET A 110 4.31 10.59 -12.02
C MET A 110 4.23 12.07 -12.43
N SER A 111 5.10 12.50 -13.34
CA SER A 111 5.15 13.88 -13.80
C SER A 111 3.86 14.32 -14.51
N GLU A 112 3.22 13.46 -15.28
CA GLU A 112 1.95 13.76 -15.98
C GLU A 112 0.79 13.89 -14.99
N ILE A 113 0.72 13.02 -13.98
CA ILE A 113 -0.30 13.11 -12.93
C ILE A 113 -0.15 14.42 -12.15
N MET A 114 1.08 14.78 -11.75
CA MET A 114 1.37 16.04 -11.06
C MET A 114 0.94 17.26 -11.89
N GLN A 115 1.22 17.26 -13.20
CA GLN A 115 0.78 18.34 -14.12
C GLN A 115 -0.73 18.42 -14.24
N LYS A 116 -1.43 17.29 -14.39
CA LYS A 116 -2.91 17.23 -14.45
C LYS A 116 -3.58 17.67 -13.14
N LEU A 117 -2.82 17.71 -12.04
CA LEU A 117 -3.25 18.22 -10.73
C LEU A 117 -2.85 19.69 -10.48
N GLY A 118 -2.13 20.32 -11.42
CA GLY A 118 -1.82 21.76 -11.40
C GLY A 118 -0.36 22.12 -11.16
N ALA A 119 0.56 21.14 -11.08
CA ALA A 119 2.00 21.45 -11.03
C ALA A 119 2.49 22.04 -12.37
N SER A 120 3.46 22.95 -12.31
CA SER A 120 4.17 23.36 -13.53
C SER A 120 5.00 22.21 -14.08
N ARG A 121 5.17 22.16 -15.41
CA ARG A 121 5.88 21.08 -16.10
C ARG A 121 7.28 20.84 -15.51
N ASP A 122 8.07 21.89 -15.33
CA ASP A 122 9.44 21.77 -14.84
C ASP A 122 9.50 21.25 -13.40
N ARG A 123 8.60 21.72 -12.53
CA ARG A 123 8.49 21.24 -11.14
C ARG A 123 8.07 19.77 -11.10
N ALA A 124 7.10 19.38 -11.93
CA ALA A 124 6.62 18.01 -11.99
C ALA A 124 7.71 17.04 -12.48
N ILE A 125 8.46 17.40 -13.52
CA ILE A 125 9.54 16.56 -14.07
C ILE A 125 10.67 16.41 -13.05
N LYS A 126 11.12 17.51 -12.43
CA LYS A 126 12.17 17.50 -11.40
C LYS A 126 11.73 16.67 -10.20
N THR A 127 10.54 16.95 -9.65
CA THR A 127 10.02 16.23 -8.48
C THR A 127 9.88 14.74 -8.78
N ALA A 128 9.40 14.37 -9.97
CA ALA A 128 9.29 12.96 -10.34
C ALA A 128 10.66 12.27 -10.38
N ALA A 129 11.71 12.96 -10.86
CA ALA A 129 13.07 12.43 -10.83
C ALA A 129 13.56 12.22 -9.38
N ASP A 130 13.42 13.24 -8.53
CA ASP A 130 13.85 13.21 -7.14
C ASP A 130 13.14 12.10 -6.35
N VAL A 131 11.83 11.94 -6.58
CA VAL A 131 11.02 10.88 -5.95
C VAL A 131 11.43 9.49 -6.44
N VAL A 132 11.74 9.32 -7.72
CA VAL A 132 12.25 8.03 -8.24
C VAL A 132 13.61 7.70 -7.64
N VAL A 133 14.52 8.68 -7.52
CA VAL A 133 15.82 8.47 -6.86
C VAL A 133 15.64 8.03 -5.41
N PHE A 134 14.78 8.72 -4.67
CA PHE A 134 14.46 8.36 -3.28
C PHE A 134 13.84 6.95 -3.19
N GLU A 135 12.89 6.60 -4.06
CA GLU A 135 12.28 5.28 -4.05
C GLU A 135 13.27 4.17 -4.47
N THR A 136 14.25 4.46 -5.32
CA THR A 136 15.35 3.54 -5.64
C THR A 136 16.24 3.28 -4.42
N GLN A 137 16.55 4.32 -3.63
CA GLN A 137 17.28 4.16 -2.36
C GLN A 137 16.45 3.38 -1.32
N LEU A 138 15.13 3.62 -1.30
CA LEU A 138 14.22 2.84 -0.47
C LEU A 138 14.17 1.37 -0.89
N ALA A 139 14.21 1.09 -2.20
CA ALA A 139 14.24 -0.25 -2.75
C ALA A 139 15.54 -1.00 -2.42
N SER A 140 16.67 -0.30 -2.28
CA SER A 140 17.96 -0.93 -1.95
C SER A 140 18.01 -1.45 -0.51
N ILE A 141 17.35 -0.75 0.42
CA ILE A 141 17.27 -1.12 1.85
C ILE A 141 16.14 -2.12 2.15
N THR A 142 15.20 -2.31 1.22
CA THR A 142 14.07 -3.24 1.37
C THR A 142 14.56 -4.68 1.19
N ALA A 143 14.34 -5.59 2.15
CA ALA A 143 14.83 -6.96 2.03
C ALA A 143 14.18 -7.69 0.83
N PRO A 144 14.96 -8.45 0.04
CA PRO A 144 14.48 -9.16 -1.15
C PRO A 144 13.57 -10.33 -0.76
N ALA A 145 12.71 -10.79 -1.68
CA ALA A 145 11.67 -11.77 -1.39
C ALA A 145 12.25 -13.12 -0.93
N GLU A 146 13.39 -13.52 -1.48
CA GLU A 146 14.07 -14.79 -1.19
C GLU A 146 14.57 -14.85 0.27
N GLN A 147 15.03 -13.72 0.81
CA GLN A 147 15.46 -13.61 2.21
C GLN A 147 14.28 -13.63 3.19
N ARG A 148 13.06 -13.45 2.68
CA ARG A 148 11.84 -13.33 3.49
C ARG A 148 10.98 -14.59 3.52
N LEU A 149 11.45 -15.69 2.94
CA LEU A 149 10.71 -16.96 2.89
C LEU A 149 10.58 -17.62 4.28
N ASN A 150 11.53 -17.40 5.19
CA ASN A 150 11.50 -17.96 6.54
C ASN A 150 10.91 -16.95 7.54
N VAL A 151 9.58 -16.95 7.67
CA VAL A 151 8.84 -16.04 8.55
C VAL A 151 9.28 -16.16 10.01
N THR A 152 9.63 -17.37 10.48
CA THR A 152 10.11 -17.59 11.86
C THR A 152 11.39 -16.83 12.17
N LYS A 153 12.29 -16.65 11.17
CA LYS A 153 13.50 -15.85 11.33
C LYS A 153 13.23 -14.35 11.33
N LEU A 154 12.22 -13.91 10.57
CA LEU A 154 11.81 -12.50 10.52
C LEU A 154 11.04 -12.07 11.77
N TYR A 155 10.36 -13.02 12.41
CA TYR A 155 9.50 -12.75 13.55
C TYR A 155 10.30 -12.26 14.76
N ASN A 156 10.13 -10.98 15.10
CA ASN A 156 10.66 -10.40 16.33
C ASN A 156 9.52 -9.82 17.16
N ARG A 157 9.07 -10.57 18.17
CA ARG A 157 8.08 -10.11 19.15
C ARG A 157 8.76 -9.40 20.31
N MET A 158 8.31 -8.19 20.63
CA MET A 158 8.86 -7.37 21.70
C MET A 158 7.82 -6.37 22.22
N THR A 159 8.12 -5.67 23.32
CA THR A 159 7.30 -4.53 23.77
C THR A 159 7.58 -3.30 22.92
N LEU A 160 6.64 -2.36 22.87
CA LEU A 160 6.87 -1.05 22.25
C LEU A 160 8.07 -0.31 22.85
N LYS A 161 8.31 -0.48 24.15
CA LYS A 161 9.51 0.04 24.82
C LYS A 161 10.79 -0.49 24.16
N HIS A 162 10.94 -1.81 24.02
CA HIS A 162 12.12 -2.40 23.40
C HIS A 162 12.21 -2.05 21.90
N LEU A 163 11.09 -1.94 21.20
CA LEU A 163 11.08 -1.48 19.81
C LEU A 163 11.61 -0.04 19.67
N HIS A 164 11.24 0.83 20.62
CA HIS A 164 11.78 2.19 20.67
C HIS A 164 13.28 2.21 21.01
N GLU A 165 13.76 1.32 21.88
CA GLU A 165 15.20 1.18 22.13
C GLU A 165 15.95 0.68 20.89
N ALA A 166 15.34 -0.18 20.08
CA ALA A 166 15.95 -0.72 18.86
C ALA A 166 15.94 0.27 17.68
N VAL A 167 14.92 1.13 17.58
CA VAL A 167 14.78 2.18 16.55
C VAL A 167 14.30 3.48 17.21
N PRO A 168 15.20 4.23 17.88
CA PRO A 168 14.84 5.38 18.72
C PRO A 168 14.34 6.60 17.93
N GLU A 169 14.71 6.71 16.65
CA GLU A 169 14.30 7.81 15.79
C GLU A 169 12.80 7.77 15.44
N ILE A 170 12.15 6.62 15.61
CA ILE A 170 10.70 6.49 15.42
C ILE A 170 10.01 6.55 16.79
N ASN A 171 9.15 7.55 16.96
CA ASN A 171 8.24 7.60 18.10
C ASN A 171 7.04 6.67 17.86
N TRP A 172 7.23 5.37 18.10
CA TRP A 172 6.23 4.32 17.88
C TRP A 172 4.93 4.53 18.66
N LEU A 173 5.03 5.05 19.90
CA LEU A 173 3.88 5.39 20.72
C LEU A 173 3.02 6.46 20.05
N ARG A 174 3.66 7.52 19.53
CA ARG A 174 2.98 8.58 18.79
C ARG A 174 2.37 8.06 17.50
N TYR A 175 3.12 7.25 16.74
CA TYR A 175 2.64 6.63 15.51
C TYR A 175 1.34 5.86 15.74
N LEU A 176 1.34 4.91 16.68
CA LEU A 176 0.17 4.10 17.00
C LEU A 176 -0.96 4.91 17.63
N SER A 177 -0.65 5.94 18.43
CA SER A 177 -1.68 6.79 19.03
C SER A 177 -2.45 7.58 17.97
N ILE A 178 -1.77 8.06 16.92
CA ILE A 178 -2.42 8.71 15.76
C ILE A 178 -3.31 7.70 15.01
N LEU A 179 -2.82 6.48 14.77
CA LEU A 179 -3.57 5.45 14.05
C LEU A 179 -4.84 5.02 14.77
N GLN A 180 -4.71 4.68 16.05
CA GLN A 180 -5.77 4.11 16.85
C GLN A 180 -6.67 5.17 17.48
N ASN A 181 -6.30 6.45 17.38
CA ASN A 181 -6.99 7.58 18.01
C ASN A 181 -7.18 7.38 19.52
N ARG A 182 -6.18 6.78 20.18
CA ARG A 182 -6.13 6.49 21.63
C ARG A 182 -4.68 6.39 22.08
N ASN A 183 -4.42 6.61 23.37
CA ASN A 183 -3.09 6.42 23.93
C ASN A 183 -2.74 4.93 23.98
N VAL A 184 -1.55 4.58 23.50
CA VAL A 184 -0.99 3.23 23.59
C VAL A 184 0.06 3.20 24.70
N ARG A 185 0.13 2.09 25.45
CA ARG A 185 1.12 1.91 26.52
C ARG A 185 2.41 1.35 25.94
N ASP A 186 3.55 1.69 26.53
CA ASP A 186 4.87 1.17 26.17
C ASP A 186 5.03 -0.34 26.43
N THR A 187 4.18 -0.92 27.28
CA THR A 187 4.08 -2.36 27.52
C THR A 187 3.37 -3.16 26.42
N GLU A 188 2.77 -2.48 25.43
CA GLU A 188 2.05 -3.14 24.33
C GLU A 188 3.00 -4.08 23.56
N GLN A 189 2.52 -5.29 23.28
CA GLN A 189 3.28 -6.29 22.53
C GLN A 189 3.11 -6.05 21.03
N VAL A 190 4.22 -6.08 20.30
CA VAL A 190 4.26 -5.89 18.86
C VAL A 190 5.18 -6.90 18.21
N VAL A 191 4.96 -7.17 16.93
CA VAL A 191 5.84 -7.99 16.09
C VAL A 191 6.41 -7.10 15.00
N ILE A 192 7.73 -7.16 14.79
CA ILE A 192 8.40 -6.49 13.67
C ILE A 192 9.12 -7.51 12.79
N TYR A 193 8.82 -7.50 11.50
CA TYR A 193 9.39 -8.41 10.51
C TYR A 193 10.60 -7.84 9.75
N ALA A 194 10.85 -6.53 9.86
CA ALA A 194 11.86 -5.84 9.10
C ALA A 194 12.59 -4.79 9.96
N LEU A 195 13.25 -5.24 11.04
CA LEU A 195 13.93 -4.35 11.97
C LEU A 195 15.10 -3.61 11.32
N ASP A 196 15.94 -4.31 10.55
CA ASP A 196 17.07 -3.71 9.83
C ASP A 196 16.62 -2.64 8.83
N TYR A 197 15.53 -2.93 8.10
CA TYR A 197 14.90 -1.98 7.20
C TYR A 197 14.46 -0.69 7.92
N MET A 198 13.90 -0.79 9.13
CA MET A 198 13.48 0.41 9.89
C MET A 198 14.67 1.27 10.29
N ASN A 199 15.79 0.66 10.68
CA ASN A 199 17.04 1.37 10.97
C ASN A 199 17.60 2.06 9.71
N ASP A 200 17.56 1.39 8.56
CA ASP A 200 17.98 1.98 7.30
C ASP A 200 17.05 3.10 6.82
N LEU A 201 15.75 2.92 7.02
CA LEU A 201 14.71 3.87 6.65
C LEU A 201 14.89 5.21 7.36
N VAL A 202 15.10 5.20 8.69
CA VAL A 202 15.29 6.46 9.44
C VAL A 202 16.57 7.18 9.02
N ARG A 203 17.63 6.43 8.70
CA ARG A 203 18.87 7.01 8.15
C ARG A 203 18.62 7.66 6.79
N LEU A 204 17.93 6.95 5.90
CA LEU A 204 17.58 7.45 4.57
C LEU A 204 16.74 8.72 4.65
N ILE A 205 15.69 8.73 5.46
CA ILE A 205 14.82 9.91 5.68
C ILE A 205 15.63 11.09 6.21
N ARG A 206 16.51 10.87 7.20
CA ARG A 206 17.35 11.93 7.78
C ARG A 206 18.30 12.57 6.77
N THR A 207 18.80 11.79 5.81
CA THR A 207 19.70 12.27 4.75
C THR A 207 18.98 12.80 3.52
N THR A 208 17.65 12.71 3.47
CA THR A 208 16.84 13.16 2.33
C THR A 208 16.17 14.49 2.64
N GLU A 209 16.12 15.38 1.64
CA GLU A 209 15.39 16.64 1.75
C GLU A 209 13.91 16.41 2.15
N PRO A 210 13.40 17.12 3.18
CA PRO A 210 12.01 17.00 3.65
C PRO A 210 10.96 17.09 2.53
N THR A 211 11.21 17.99 1.57
CA THR A 211 10.35 18.19 0.40
C THR A 211 10.23 16.93 -0.45
N THR A 212 11.33 16.18 -0.65
CA THR A 212 11.34 14.94 -1.43
C THR A 212 10.58 13.84 -0.70
N VAL A 213 10.78 13.70 0.62
CA VAL A 213 10.06 12.71 1.44
C VAL A 213 8.55 12.99 1.44
N SER A 214 8.14 14.25 1.62
CA SER A 214 6.73 14.65 1.55
C SER A 214 6.12 14.40 0.17
N ASN A 215 6.85 14.76 -0.90
CA ASN A 215 6.42 14.51 -2.27
C ASN A 215 6.24 13.02 -2.56
N TYR A 216 7.13 12.15 -2.05
CA TYR A 216 7.01 10.70 -2.18
C TYR A 216 5.76 10.16 -1.46
N LEU A 217 5.55 10.53 -0.19
CA LEU A 217 4.40 10.11 0.61
C LEU A 217 3.08 10.48 -0.08
N LEU A 218 2.94 11.73 -0.51
CA LEU A 218 1.74 12.21 -1.16
C LEU A 218 1.58 11.68 -2.58
N TRP A 219 2.67 11.45 -3.32
CA TRP A 219 2.61 10.75 -4.60
C TRP A 219 2.02 9.34 -4.44
N ARG A 220 2.54 8.55 -3.49
CA ARG A 220 2.05 7.19 -3.22
C ARG A 220 0.58 7.19 -2.83
N PHE A 221 0.14 8.19 -2.07
CA PHE A 221 -1.27 8.38 -1.75
C PHE A 221 -2.13 8.77 -2.95
N VAL A 222 -1.71 9.76 -3.72
CA VAL A 222 -2.42 10.22 -4.91
C VAL A 222 -2.55 9.10 -5.93
N ARG A 223 -1.48 8.34 -6.19
CA ARG A 223 -1.50 7.16 -7.07
C ARG A 223 -2.58 6.16 -6.67
N HIS A 224 -2.78 5.95 -5.37
CA HIS A 224 -3.83 5.07 -4.88
C HIS A 224 -5.25 5.67 -5.01
N ARG A 225 -5.39 7.01 -5.00
CA ARG A 225 -6.67 7.74 -5.04
C ARG A 225 -7.14 8.17 -6.43
N ILE A 226 -6.27 8.29 -7.43
CA ILE A 226 -6.66 8.69 -8.81
C ILE A 226 -7.62 7.68 -9.48
N ASN A 227 -7.80 6.48 -8.91
CA ASN A 227 -8.83 5.54 -9.38
C ASN A 227 -10.26 5.92 -8.95
N ASN A 228 -10.41 6.91 -8.07
CA ASN A 228 -11.69 7.28 -7.44
C ASN A 228 -12.17 8.68 -7.85
N VAL A 229 -11.53 9.28 -8.85
CA VAL A 229 -11.86 10.62 -9.39
C VAL A 229 -12.39 10.48 -10.82
N ASP A 230 -12.47 11.59 -11.56
CA ASP A 230 -12.89 11.59 -12.96
C ASP A 230 -11.82 11.01 -13.90
N ASP A 231 -12.21 10.78 -15.15
CA ASP A 231 -11.44 9.97 -16.11
C ASP A 231 -10.22 10.70 -16.71
N ARG A 232 -9.88 11.90 -16.22
CA ARG A 232 -8.79 12.74 -16.75
C ARG A 232 -7.40 12.08 -16.69
N PHE A 233 -7.24 11.07 -15.84
CA PHE A 233 -6.00 10.33 -15.63
C PHE A 233 -5.95 8.99 -16.37
N GLU A 234 -7.04 8.58 -17.03
CA GLU A 234 -7.16 7.22 -17.56
C GLU A 234 -6.16 6.95 -18.70
N ASP A 235 -5.96 7.93 -19.60
CA ASP A 235 -4.96 7.86 -20.66
C ASP A 235 -3.52 7.69 -20.11
N THR A 236 -3.13 8.56 -19.16
CA THR A 236 -1.81 8.51 -18.50
C THR A 236 -1.60 7.18 -17.77
N LYS A 237 -2.62 6.67 -17.07
CA LYS A 237 -2.57 5.34 -16.45
C LYS A 237 -2.42 4.25 -17.49
N GLN A 238 -3.18 4.30 -18.57
CA GLN A 238 -3.18 3.26 -19.59
C GLN A 238 -1.82 3.18 -20.28
N LYS A 239 -1.20 4.30 -20.63
CA LYS A 239 0.19 4.36 -21.15
C LYS A 239 1.20 3.72 -20.21
N PHE A 240 1.07 4.00 -18.91
CA PHE A 240 1.95 3.40 -17.89
C PHE A 240 1.74 1.88 -17.77
N TYR A 241 0.50 1.42 -17.70
CA TYR A 241 0.19 -0.02 -17.60
C TYR A 241 0.48 -0.79 -18.88
N HIS A 242 0.34 -0.17 -20.05
CA HIS A 242 0.83 -0.73 -21.32
C HIS A 242 2.34 -0.92 -21.27
N SER A 243 3.08 0.11 -20.84
CA SER A 243 4.53 0.03 -20.72
C SER A 243 4.99 -1.04 -19.72
N LEU A 244 4.27 -1.22 -18.62
CA LEU A 244 4.65 -2.13 -17.53
C LEU A 244 4.23 -3.59 -17.78
N PHE A 245 3.02 -3.81 -18.32
CA PHE A 245 2.41 -5.14 -18.41
C PHE A 245 1.94 -5.52 -19.83
N GLY A 246 2.18 -4.69 -20.84
CA GLY A 246 1.70 -4.93 -22.21
C GLY A 246 0.18 -4.84 -22.35
N ARG A 247 -0.49 -4.12 -21.44
CA ARG A 247 -1.95 -4.01 -21.45
C ARG A 247 -2.44 -3.10 -22.57
N GLU A 248 -3.12 -3.66 -23.56
CA GLU A 248 -3.65 -2.90 -24.72
C GLU A 248 -4.85 -2.01 -24.37
N GLU A 249 -5.77 -2.52 -23.55
CA GLU A 249 -6.99 -1.79 -23.17
C GLU A 249 -7.23 -1.77 -21.67
N SER A 250 -7.78 -0.66 -21.18
CA SER A 250 -8.25 -0.55 -19.80
C SER A 250 -9.50 -1.42 -19.57
N PRO A 251 -9.63 -2.09 -18.42
CA PRO A 251 -10.83 -2.85 -18.10
C PRO A 251 -12.06 -1.96 -18.05
N GLN A 252 -13.20 -2.48 -18.55
CA GLN A 252 -14.49 -1.79 -18.48
C GLN A 252 -14.82 -1.37 -17.03
N ARG A 253 -15.37 -0.16 -16.87
CA ARG A 253 -15.61 0.46 -15.55
C ARG A 253 -16.38 -0.43 -14.58
N TRP A 254 -17.39 -1.16 -15.05
CA TRP A 254 -18.16 -2.06 -14.20
C TRP A 254 -17.29 -3.16 -13.58
N LYS A 255 -16.30 -3.69 -14.30
CA LYS A 255 -15.33 -4.69 -13.77
C LYS A 255 -14.48 -4.07 -12.66
N VAL A 256 -13.99 -2.84 -12.89
CA VAL A 256 -13.25 -2.07 -11.88
C VAL A 256 -14.10 -1.84 -10.63
N CYS A 257 -15.35 -1.42 -10.80
CA CYS A 257 -16.27 -1.18 -9.69
C CYS A 257 -16.63 -2.46 -8.92
N ILE A 258 -16.81 -3.60 -9.60
CA ILE A 258 -17.01 -4.89 -8.92
C ILE A 258 -15.75 -5.27 -8.14
N ALA A 259 -14.56 -5.13 -8.73
CA ALA A 259 -13.31 -5.43 -8.04
C ALA A 259 -13.13 -4.56 -6.78
N GLN A 260 -13.45 -3.25 -6.86
CA GLN A 260 -13.44 -2.36 -5.71
C GLN A 260 -14.42 -2.79 -4.61
N VAL A 261 -15.65 -3.16 -4.98
CA VAL A 261 -16.65 -3.64 -4.02
C VAL A 261 -16.22 -4.96 -3.40
N ASN A 262 -15.65 -5.87 -4.18
CA ASN A 262 -15.14 -7.16 -3.69
C ASN A 262 -13.97 -6.98 -2.72
N THR A 263 -13.06 -6.05 -3.02
CA THR A 263 -11.91 -5.74 -2.15
C THR A 263 -12.34 -5.21 -0.79
N ASN A 264 -13.38 -4.36 -0.75
CA ASN A 264 -13.83 -3.72 0.49
C ASN A 264 -14.95 -4.47 1.22
N MET A 265 -15.77 -5.24 0.49
CA MET A 265 -16.99 -5.88 0.98
C MET A 265 -17.16 -7.30 0.42
N GLY A 266 -16.06 -8.04 0.26
CA GLY A 266 -16.02 -9.36 -0.37
C GLY A 266 -16.97 -10.38 0.26
N MET A 267 -17.09 -10.42 1.59
CA MET A 267 -18.04 -11.31 2.27
C MET A 267 -19.50 -11.00 1.91
N ALA A 268 -19.87 -9.72 1.78
CA ALA A 268 -21.21 -9.33 1.40
C ALA A 268 -21.51 -9.69 -0.06
N LEU A 269 -20.55 -9.46 -0.96
CA LEU A 269 -20.68 -9.81 -2.37
C LEU A 269 -20.71 -11.34 -2.57
N GLY A 270 -19.82 -12.06 -1.90
CA GLY A 270 -19.76 -13.53 -1.90
C GLY A 270 -21.04 -14.16 -1.39
N SER A 271 -21.64 -13.64 -0.31
CA SER A 271 -22.94 -14.10 0.18
C SER A 271 -24.06 -13.94 -0.87
N MET A 272 -24.08 -12.83 -1.61
CA MET A 272 -25.03 -12.63 -2.71
C MET A 272 -24.80 -13.61 -3.87
N PHE A 273 -23.54 -13.87 -4.20
CA PHE A 273 -23.17 -14.82 -5.25
C PHE A 273 -23.57 -16.25 -4.88
N VAL A 274 -23.19 -16.72 -3.69
CA VAL A 274 -23.47 -18.06 -3.19
C VAL A 274 -24.97 -18.35 -3.17
N ARG A 275 -25.78 -17.41 -2.66
CA ARG A 275 -27.24 -17.58 -2.61
C ARG A 275 -27.92 -17.79 -3.96
N ARG A 276 -27.30 -17.37 -5.06
CA ARG A 276 -27.91 -17.39 -6.39
C ARG A 276 -27.30 -18.42 -7.33
N TYR A 277 -26.02 -18.70 -7.19
CA TYR A 277 -25.25 -19.47 -8.17
C TYR A 277 -24.52 -20.67 -7.59
N PHE A 278 -24.47 -20.82 -6.27
CA PHE A 278 -23.75 -21.92 -5.64
C PHE A 278 -24.73 -23.01 -5.18
N ASP A 279 -24.54 -24.21 -5.71
CA ASP A 279 -25.33 -25.40 -5.40
C ASP A 279 -24.79 -26.12 -4.15
N GLU A 280 -25.69 -26.63 -3.31
CA GLU A 280 -25.30 -27.33 -2.08
C GLU A 280 -24.68 -28.70 -2.35
N ASN A 281 -25.04 -29.38 -3.46
CA ASN A 281 -24.39 -30.65 -3.80
C ASN A 281 -22.90 -30.44 -4.12
N SER A 282 -22.57 -29.35 -4.82
CA SER A 282 -21.17 -28.97 -5.08
C SER A 282 -20.35 -28.81 -3.78
N LYS A 283 -20.97 -28.29 -2.71
CA LYS A 283 -20.34 -28.22 -1.37
C LYS A 283 -20.08 -29.61 -0.81
N ARG A 284 -21.06 -30.51 -0.86
CA ARG A 284 -20.96 -31.88 -0.34
C ARG A 284 -19.86 -32.65 -1.07
N ASP A 285 -19.80 -32.54 -2.39
CA ASP A 285 -18.82 -33.25 -3.21
C ASP A 285 -17.40 -32.74 -2.92
N THR A 286 -17.22 -31.42 -2.81
CA THR A 286 -15.92 -30.81 -2.45
C THR A 286 -15.49 -31.21 -1.03
N LEU A 287 -16.42 -31.27 -0.08
CA LEU A 287 -16.13 -31.75 1.27
C LEU A 287 -15.68 -33.20 1.25
N LYS A 288 -16.36 -34.07 0.51
CA LYS A 288 -15.98 -35.48 0.37
C LYS A 288 -14.57 -35.62 -0.20
N MET A 289 -14.27 -34.92 -1.30
CA MET A 289 -12.93 -34.89 -1.90
C MET A 289 -11.86 -34.42 -0.90
N THR A 290 -12.16 -33.40 -0.10
CA THR A 290 -11.22 -32.89 0.91
C THR A 290 -10.91 -33.95 1.98
N HIS A 291 -11.92 -34.69 2.44
CA HIS A 291 -11.73 -35.78 3.40
C HIS A 291 -10.92 -36.93 2.81
N GLU A 292 -11.21 -37.31 1.56
CA GLU A 292 -10.47 -38.36 0.84
C GLU A 292 -8.99 -37.96 0.66
N LEU A 293 -8.70 -36.70 0.28
CA LEU A 293 -7.33 -36.19 0.18
C LEU A 293 -6.62 -36.19 1.55
N GLN A 294 -7.30 -35.77 2.62
CA GLN A 294 -6.73 -35.82 3.97
C GLN A 294 -6.43 -37.24 4.42
N GLN A 295 -7.29 -38.20 4.07
CA GLN A 295 -7.08 -39.61 4.38
C GLN A 295 -5.90 -40.17 3.59
N ALA A 296 -5.85 -39.96 2.28
CA ALA A 296 -4.75 -40.42 1.43
C ALA A 296 -3.40 -39.85 1.92
N PHE A 297 -3.37 -38.57 2.31
CA PHE A 297 -2.16 -37.97 2.89
C PHE A 297 -1.73 -38.64 4.20
N ARG A 298 -2.67 -38.97 5.09
CA ARG A 298 -2.37 -39.71 6.34
C ARG A 298 -1.86 -41.12 6.06
N GLU A 299 -2.38 -41.78 5.04
CA GLU A 299 -1.93 -43.12 4.63
C GLU A 299 -0.51 -43.08 4.06
N ILE A 300 -0.20 -42.10 3.21
CA ILE A 300 1.16 -41.87 2.71
C ILE A 300 2.14 -41.66 3.87
N LEU A 301 1.80 -40.80 4.84
CA LEU A 301 2.66 -40.55 6.02
C LEU A 301 2.91 -41.79 6.87
N LYS A 302 1.98 -42.75 6.92
CA LYS A 302 2.19 -44.02 7.64
C LYS A 302 3.12 -44.98 6.92
N ASN A 303 3.23 -44.85 5.61
CA ASN A 303 4.00 -45.75 4.74
C ASN A 303 5.34 -45.15 4.29
N THR A 304 5.61 -43.88 4.64
CA THR A 304 6.85 -43.19 4.31
C THR A 304 7.64 -43.06 5.61
N ASP A 305 8.63 -43.95 5.81
CA ASP A 305 9.65 -43.83 6.86
C ASP A 305 10.55 -42.60 6.63
#